data_AF-A0A6P7FPG0-F1
#
_entry.id   AF-A0A6P7FPG0-F1
#
_cell.length_a   1.000
_cell.length_b   1.000
_cell.length_c   1.000
_cell.angle_alpha   90.00
_cell.angle_beta   90.00
_cell.angle_gamma   90.00
#
_symmetry.space_group_name_H-M   'P 1'
#
loop_
_entity.id
_entity.type
_entity.pdbx_description
1 polymer ?
#
loop_
_entity_poly.entity_id
_entity_poly.type
_entity_poly.pdbx_seq_one_letter_code
_entity_poly.pdbx_strand_id
1 'polypeptide(L)'
;MKFFICLAFIGFVAAFPQKEGSAYTQEAIRQAQNTFLIPKDAQIQKVQEGIEIGAYESIPGNQKINLFEILGDQFPPEVVNNLQQQIDQVGRS
;
A
#
# COMPACT_ATOMS: atom_id res chain seq x y z
N MET A 1 -5.69 32.45 -21.92
CA MET A 1 -4.75 32.41 -20.77
C MET A 1 -5.43 32.01 -19.46
N LYS A 2 -6.53 32.65 -19.04
CA LYS A 2 -7.27 32.28 -17.80
C LYS A 2 -7.79 30.83 -17.77
N PHE A 3 -8.25 30.29 -18.90
CA PHE A 3 -8.76 28.91 -19.00
C PHE A 3 -7.68 27.85 -18.73
N PHE A 4 -6.47 28.05 -19.25
CA PHE A 4 -5.34 27.15 -19.01
C PHE A 4 -4.88 27.17 -17.55
N ILE A 5 -5.00 28.33 -16.88
CA ILE A 5 -4.68 28.46 -15.45
C ILE A 5 -5.70 27.70 -14.61
N CYS A 6 -7.00 27.81 -14.93
CA CYS A 6 -8.05 27.03 -14.25
C CYS A 6 -7.86 25.51 -14.42
N LEU A 7 -7.53 25.06 -15.63
CA LEU A 7 -7.30 23.64 -15.93
C LEU A 7 -6.08 23.10 -15.17
N ALA A 8 -4.99 23.87 -15.13
CA ALA A 8 -3.79 23.50 -14.36
C ALA A 8 -4.07 23.42 -12.85
N PHE A 9 -4.94 24.28 -12.33
CA PHE A 9 -5.31 24.27 -10.91
C PHE A 9 -6.12 23.02 -10.53
N ILE A 10 -7.04 22.59 -11.39
CA ILE A 10 -7.84 21.37 -11.17
C ILE A 10 -6.95 20.12 -11.21
N GLY A 11 -6.03 20.05 -12.17
CA GLY A 11 -5.05 18.95 -12.25
C GLY A 11 -4.14 18.86 -11.04
N PHE A 12 -3.78 20.00 -10.44
CA PHE A 12 -2.98 20.04 -9.21
C PHE A 12 -3.76 19.51 -7.99
N VAL A 13 -5.05 19.82 -7.87
CA VAL A 13 -5.90 19.32 -6.77
C VAL A 13 -6.15 17.81 -6.89
N ALA A 14 -6.35 17.30 -8.11
CA ALA A 14 -6.57 15.88 -8.36
C ALA A 14 -5.31 15.00 -8.17
N ALA A 15 -4.13 15.60 -8.13
CA ALA A 15 -2.86 14.90 -7.89
C ALA A 15 -2.54 14.74 -6.40
N PHE A 16 -3.32 15.35 -5.49
CA PHE A 16 -3.17 15.06 -4.07
C PHE A 16 -3.84 13.72 -3.74
N PRO A 17 -3.19 12.87 -2.93
CA PRO A 17 -3.80 11.63 -2.47
C PRO A 17 -5.10 11.99 -1.74
N GLN A 18 -6.23 11.56 -2.31
CA GLN A 18 -7.54 11.69 -1.70
C GLN A 18 -7.50 10.82 -0.43
N LYS A 19 -7.43 11.45 0.74
CA LYS A 19 -7.40 10.75 2.04
C LYS A 19 -8.78 10.16 2.35
N GLU A 20 -9.14 9.13 1.61
CA GLU A 20 -10.43 8.45 1.74
C GLU A 20 -10.55 7.69 3.06
N GLY A 21 -9.43 7.29 3.70
CA GLY A 21 -9.40 6.57 4.97
C GLY A 21 -10.08 7.30 6.14
N SER A 22 -10.12 8.63 6.11
CA SER A 22 -10.80 9.42 7.16
C SER A 22 -12.34 9.28 7.12
N ALA A 23 -12.92 9.00 5.96
CA ALA A 23 -14.36 8.83 5.78
C ALA A 23 -14.84 7.47 6.29
N TYR A 24 -14.08 6.41 6.01
CA TYR A 24 -14.42 5.03 6.42
C TYR A 24 -14.29 4.79 7.93
N THR A 25 -13.50 5.61 8.63
CA THR A 25 -13.29 5.49 10.07
C THR A 25 -14.59 5.70 10.87
N GLN A 26 -15.40 6.69 10.51
CA GLN A 26 -16.63 7.00 11.25
C GLN A 26 -17.72 5.94 11.01
N GLU A 27 -17.82 5.43 9.80
CA GLU A 27 -18.80 4.40 9.44
C GLU A 27 -18.42 3.05 10.05
N ALA A 28 -17.14 2.69 10.05
CA ALA A 28 -16.64 1.47 10.69
C ALA A 28 -16.88 1.47 12.21
N ILE A 29 -16.71 2.61 12.89
CA ILE A 29 -17.02 2.73 14.33
C ILE A 29 -18.52 2.52 14.58
N ARG A 30 -19.38 3.14 13.76
CA ARG A 30 -20.84 2.98 13.88
C ARG A 30 -21.26 1.54 13.60
N GLN A 31 -20.65 0.88 12.62
CA GLN A 31 -20.88 -0.52 12.33
C GLN A 31 -20.44 -1.42 13.51
N ALA A 32 -19.25 -1.20 14.06
CA ALA A 32 -18.75 -1.95 15.21
C ALA A 32 -19.62 -1.77 16.47
N GLN A 33 -20.16 -0.57 16.70
CA GLN A 33 -21.14 -0.32 17.77
C GLN A 33 -22.48 -1.05 17.54
N ASN A 34 -22.94 -1.11 16.29
CA ASN A 34 -24.16 -1.83 15.93
C ASN A 34 -23.99 -3.36 16.03
N THR A 35 -22.77 -3.87 15.81
CA THR A 35 -22.41 -5.27 15.99
C THR A 35 -22.00 -5.60 17.44
N PHE A 36 -22.16 -4.66 18.39
CA PHE A 36 -21.78 -4.82 19.80
C PHE A 36 -20.28 -5.13 20.03
N LEU A 37 -19.42 -4.89 19.04
CA LEU A 37 -17.97 -5.05 19.16
C LEU A 37 -17.34 -3.90 19.97
N ILE A 38 -18.02 -2.75 20.03
CA ILE A 38 -17.63 -1.59 20.83
C ILE A 38 -18.86 -1.18 21.69
N PRO A 39 -18.71 -1.08 23.02
CA PRO A 39 -19.77 -0.56 23.89
C PRO A 39 -20.15 0.87 23.50
N LYS A 40 -21.45 1.19 23.53
CA LYS A 40 -21.99 2.49 23.07
C LYS A 40 -21.51 3.68 23.91
N ASP A 41 -21.03 3.41 25.11
CA ASP A 41 -20.49 4.34 26.10
C ASP A 41 -18.96 4.41 26.09
N ALA A 42 -18.28 3.67 25.20
CA ALA A 42 -16.83 3.71 25.10
C ALA A 42 -16.35 5.05 24.52
N GLN A 43 -15.58 5.82 25.30
CA GLN A 43 -14.90 7.02 24.82
C GLN A 43 -13.69 6.61 23.98
N ILE A 44 -13.77 6.84 22.67
CA ILE A 44 -12.68 6.54 21.74
C ILE A 44 -11.61 7.63 21.87
N GLN A 45 -10.53 7.33 22.58
CA GLN A 45 -9.49 8.32 22.89
C GLN A 45 -8.60 8.65 21.68
N LYS A 46 -8.27 7.67 20.84
CA LYS A 46 -7.44 7.83 19.64
C LYS A 46 -7.84 6.80 18.59
N VAL A 47 -8.46 7.24 17.50
CA VAL A 47 -8.56 6.40 16.30
C VAL A 47 -7.33 6.69 15.45
N GLN A 48 -6.46 5.69 15.32
CA GLN A 48 -5.37 5.78 14.35
C GLN A 48 -5.93 5.29 13.03
N GLU A 49 -5.92 6.15 12.01
CA GLU A 49 -6.17 5.73 10.63
C GLU A 49 -5.20 4.59 10.33
N GLY A 50 -5.73 3.40 10.05
CA GLY A 50 -4.93 2.29 9.59
C GLY A 50 -4.22 2.70 8.30
N ILE A 51 -3.00 2.20 8.09
CA ILE A 51 -2.32 2.37 6.81
C ILE A 51 -3.27 1.85 5.72
N GLU A 52 -3.65 2.69 4.76
CA GLU A 52 -4.44 2.28 3.61
C GLU A 52 -3.65 1.19 2.86
N ILE A 53 -4.04 -0.08 3.04
CA ILE A 53 -3.37 -1.23 2.39
C ILE A 53 -3.63 -1.22 0.87
N GLY A 54 -4.43 -0.29 0.34
CA GLY A 54 -4.62 -0.12 -1.10
C GLY A 54 -3.38 0.36 -1.86
N ALA A 55 -2.37 0.92 -1.17
CA ALA A 55 -1.15 1.40 -1.82
C ALA A 55 -0.13 0.30 -2.15
N TYR A 56 -0.33 -0.94 -1.68
CA TYR A 56 0.62 -2.05 -1.87
C TYR A 56 0.01 -3.28 -2.55
N GLU A 57 -1.11 -3.15 -3.25
CA GLU A 57 -1.64 -4.22 -4.11
C GLU A 57 -0.86 -4.39 -5.42
N SER A 58 0.05 -3.48 -5.71
CA SER A 58 0.86 -3.46 -6.93
C SER A 58 2.34 -3.56 -6.58
N ILE A 59 2.79 -4.68 -6.01
CA ILE A 59 4.21 -5.02 -6.12
C ILE A 59 4.45 -5.33 -7.60
N PRO A 60 5.28 -4.56 -8.33
CA PRO A 60 5.49 -4.81 -9.74
C PRO A 60 6.11 -6.19 -9.90
N GLY A 61 5.39 -7.16 -10.46
CA GLY A 61 5.89 -8.51 -10.73
C GLY A 61 7.06 -8.53 -11.73
N ASN A 62 7.42 -7.38 -12.29
CA ASN A 62 8.55 -7.17 -13.17
C ASN A 62 9.80 -6.62 -12.45
N GLN A 63 9.76 -6.40 -11.13
CA GLN A 63 10.95 -5.99 -10.39
C GLN A 63 11.96 -7.13 -10.40
N LYS A 64 13.04 -6.96 -11.16
CA LYS A 64 14.15 -7.92 -11.16
C LYS A 64 14.85 -7.86 -9.81
N ILE A 65 14.93 -9.00 -9.14
CA ILE A 65 15.65 -9.17 -7.88
C ILE A 65 17.05 -9.67 -8.23
N ASN A 66 18.11 -9.03 -7.74
CA ASN A 66 19.48 -9.54 -7.84
C ASN A 66 19.86 -10.22 -6.52
N LEU A 67 19.81 -11.55 -6.46
CA LEU A 67 20.10 -12.29 -5.24
C LEU A 67 21.56 -12.16 -4.80
N PHE A 68 22.50 -11.91 -5.71
CA PHE A 68 23.91 -11.73 -5.37
C PHE A 68 24.15 -10.49 -4.50
N GLU A 69 23.43 -9.40 -4.78
CA GLU A 69 23.53 -8.17 -3.98
C GLU A 69 22.88 -8.31 -2.60
N ILE A 70 21.84 -9.14 -2.49
CA ILE A 70 21.08 -9.32 -1.25
C ILE A 70 21.77 -10.31 -0.32
N LEU A 71 22.27 -11.42 -0.86
CA LEU A 71 22.87 -12.51 -0.09
C LEU A 71 24.38 -12.35 0.12
N GLY A 72 25.04 -11.53 -0.69
CA GLY A 72 26.48 -11.28 -0.61
C GLY A 72 27.31 -12.58 -0.63
N ASP A 73 28.39 -12.61 0.15
CA ASP A 73 29.32 -13.75 0.23
C ASP A 73 28.85 -14.87 1.18
N GLN A 74 27.60 -14.80 1.65
CA GLN A 74 27.10 -15.70 2.70
C GLN A 74 26.79 -17.11 2.16
N PHE A 75 26.60 -17.24 0.84
CA PHE A 75 26.28 -18.50 0.17
C PHE A 75 27.17 -18.72 -1.06
N PRO A 76 27.51 -19.98 -1.40
CA PRO A 76 28.27 -20.27 -2.62
C PRO A 76 27.55 -19.75 -3.88
N PRO A 77 28.29 -19.22 -4.88
CA PRO A 77 27.70 -18.68 -6.10
C PRO A 77 26.79 -19.65 -6.85
N GLU A 78 27.05 -20.96 -6.74
CA GLU A 78 26.25 -22.01 -7.35
C GLU A 78 24.84 -22.06 -6.75
N VAL A 79 24.72 -21.92 -5.42
CA VAL A 79 23.43 -21.94 -4.72
C VAL A 79 22.63 -20.68 -5.08
N VAL A 80 23.29 -19.53 -5.09
CA VAL A 80 22.67 -18.24 -5.44
C VAL A 80 22.15 -18.27 -6.89
N ASN A 81 22.92 -18.81 -7.83
CA ASN A 81 22.49 -18.96 -9.23
C ASN A 81 21.26 -19.86 -9.39
N ASN A 82 21.22 -21.00 -8.69
CA ASN A 82 20.06 -21.89 -8.74
C ASN A 82 18.79 -21.21 -8.19
N LEU A 83 18.92 -20.46 -7.10
CA LEU A 83 17.81 -19.72 -6.49
C LEU A 83 17.33 -18.57 -7.39
N GLN A 84 18.27 -17.84 -8.01
CA GLN A 84 17.95 -16.77 -8.95
C GLN A 84 17.11 -17.29 -10.12
N GLN A 85 17.47 -18.43 -10.70
CA GLN A 85 16.70 -19.05 -11.79
C GLN A 85 15.30 -19.47 -11.38
N GLN A 86 15.10 -19.92 -10.14
CA GLN A 86 13.78 -20.30 -9.63
C GLN A 86 12.91 -19.07 -9.41
N ILE A 87 13.47 -18.01 -8.83
CA ILE A 87 12.75 -16.75 -8.56
C ILE A 87 12.37 -16.04 -9.88
N ASP A 88 13.24 -16.05 -10.89
CA ASP A 88 12.95 -15.49 -12.21
C ASP A 88 11.73 -16.14 -12.91
N GLN A 89 11.34 -17.35 -12.48
CA GLN A 89 10.17 -18.07 -13.03
C GLN A 89 8.86 -17.74 -12.31
N VAL A 90 8.90 -17.26 -11.06
CA VAL A 90 7.72 -17.01 -10.23
C VAL A 90 6.81 -15.88 -10.77
N GLY A 91 7.32 -15.04 -11.68
CA GLY A 91 6.59 -13.92 -12.30
C GLY A 91 6.08 -14.15 -13.73
N ARG A 92 6.20 -15.37 -14.30
CA ARG A 92 5.80 -15.67 -15.70
C ARG A 92 4.49 -16.47 -15.84
N SER A 93 3.61 -16.43 -14.84
CA SER A 93 2.25 -17.01 -14.93
C SER A 93 1.23 -16.04 -15.49
#